data_AF-A0A813ZLY7-F1
#
_entry.id   AF-A0A813ZLY7-F1
#
_cell.length_a   1.000
_cell.length_b   1.000
_cell.length_c   1.000
_cell.angle_alpha   90.00
_cell.angle_beta   90.00
_cell.angle_gamma   90.00
#
_symmetry.space_group_name_H-M   'P 1'
#
loop_
_entity.id
_entity.type
_entity.pdbx_description
1 polymer ?
#
loop_
_entity_poly.entity_id
_entity_poly.type
_entity_poly.pdbx_seq_one_letter_code
_entity_poly.pdbx_strand_id
1 'polypeptide(L)'
;MDNKLTKIRRTFAIQLTTKHKLKLHIPNNDSSDSIFEIFINEMSKQLHNKLIKQDEQLLKETNRNSPLFIQRKQLQKDIDDFQILNKRQDVRTIQQISERVEHMAMFNRKYDTTQIESLLQTNKQSQSIIIPTMKSTSVSCPYRALCCELVDRLNWPSELFAPEYDRCFCKTCYPITLPNACQGNIGNKYPIIIPRNWMKFGLKIDEVQAKIHQIWDKWAISYHGTLPNAALSMIKHRQICLPGDTLLDGTKLIIRPGHINGQKAFFTSPTIRYAAQNHYSTPLEFTSQIDKYVYTAKIVLRCRQMPGTFTIQGETLNNSQINGTDFCDIIPDEQIEWKTDKRGTVIFDGLCIRLKRVSNQTFNNNTIDQTYFNQK
;
A
#
# COMPACT_ATOMS: atom_id res chain seq x y z
N MET A 1 28.55 37.54 -11.51
CA MET A 1 27.80 36.31 -11.17
C MET A 1 28.74 35.13 -10.91
N ASP A 2 29.93 35.09 -11.52
CA ASP A 2 30.92 34.01 -11.40
C ASP A 2 31.28 33.61 -9.97
N ASN A 3 31.48 34.56 -9.07
CA ASN A 3 31.95 34.25 -7.71
C ASN A 3 30.94 33.44 -6.87
N LYS A 4 29.63 33.58 -7.16
CA LYS A 4 28.56 32.82 -6.47
C LYS A 4 28.44 31.40 -7.03
N LEU A 5 28.55 31.25 -8.35
CA LEU A 5 28.50 29.95 -9.02
C LEU A 5 29.72 29.10 -8.66
N THR A 6 30.92 29.70 -8.65
CA THR A 6 32.17 29.04 -8.24
C THR A 6 32.12 28.58 -6.79
N LYS A 7 31.52 29.38 -5.89
CA LYS A 7 31.35 28.99 -4.48
C LYS A 7 30.36 27.84 -4.30
N ILE A 8 29.23 27.84 -5.03
CA ILE A 8 28.25 26.73 -5.02
C ILE A 8 28.91 25.45 -5.55
N ARG A 9 29.59 25.55 -6.69
CA ARG A 9 30.33 24.47 -7.33
C ARG A 9 31.40 23.85 -6.41
N ARG A 10 32.18 24.69 -5.71
CA ARG A 10 33.22 24.25 -4.76
C ARG A 10 32.65 23.58 -3.51
N THR A 11 31.56 24.12 -2.95
CA THR A 11 30.87 23.49 -1.80
C THR A 11 30.33 22.12 -2.17
N PHE A 12 29.67 22.00 -3.33
CA PHE A 12 29.13 20.74 -3.83
C PHE A 12 30.22 19.69 -4.09
N ALA A 13 31.34 20.11 -4.70
CA ALA A 13 32.53 19.31 -4.89
C ALA A 13 33.07 18.70 -3.58
N ILE A 14 33.28 19.55 -2.56
CA ILE A 14 33.78 19.13 -1.23
C ILE A 14 32.83 18.12 -0.57
N GLN A 15 31.52 18.36 -0.68
CA GLN A 15 30.49 17.48 -0.12
C GLN A 15 30.50 16.09 -0.79
N LEU A 16 30.63 16.02 -2.11
CA LEU A 16 30.71 14.76 -2.86
C LEU A 16 31.99 13.97 -2.55
N THR A 17 33.14 14.64 -2.49
CA THR A 17 34.41 14.00 -2.12
C THR A 17 34.36 13.40 -0.73
N THR A 18 33.80 14.15 0.23
CA THR A 18 33.65 13.69 1.61
C THR A 18 32.68 12.52 1.70
N LYS A 19 31.53 12.59 1.01
CA LYS A 19 30.48 11.56 1.00
C LYS A 19 30.97 10.23 0.42
N HIS A 20 31.75 10.25 -0.66
CA HIS A 20 32.19 9.03 -1.34
C HIS A 20 33.60 8.57 -0.95
N LYS A 21 34.21 9.24 0.05
CA LYS A 21 35.61 9.05 0.50
C LYS A 21 36.62 9.14 -0.66
N LEU A 22 36.35 10.04 -1.61
CA LEU A 22 37.24 10.25 -2.76
C LEU A 22 38.42 11.10 -2.29
N LYS A 23 39.64 10.64 -2.58
CA LYS A 23 40.86 11.39 -2.30
C LYS A 23 41.10 12.33 -3.47
N LEU A 24 40.49 13.52 -3.43
CA LEU A 24 40.73 14.57 -4.41
C LEU A 24 41.40 15.76 -3.71
N HIS A 25 42.49 16.24 -4.30
CA HIS A 25 43.15 17.46 -3.86
C HIS A 25 42.50 18.64 -4.56
N ILE A 26 41.83 19.52 -3.79
CA ILE A 26 41.19 20.72 -4.32
C ILE A 26 42.16 21.89 -4.08
N PRO A 27 42.83 22.42 -5.13
CA PRO A 27 43.77 23.51 -4.95
C PRO A 27 43.06 24.76 -4.38
N ASN A 28 43.72 25.43 -3.44
CA ASN A 28 43.03 26.40 -2.60
C ASN A 28 42.74 27.74 -3.26
N ASN A 29 43.50 28.12 -4.30
CA ASN A 29 43.39 29.39 -5.00
C ASN A 29 43.57 29.15 -6.51
N ASP A 30 42.47 29.19 -7.28
CA ASP A 30 42.44 29.82 -8.61
C ASP A 30 41.01 29.85 -9.15
N SER A 31 40.66 30.95 -9.80
CA SER A 31 39.32 31.31 -10.28
C SER A 31 39.01 30.84 -11.70
N SER A 32 39.77 29.90 -12.27
CA SER A 32 39.51 29.46 -13.64
C SER A 32 38.53 28.28 -13.71
N ASP A 33 37.50 28.41 -14.53
CA ASP A 33 36.56 27.32 -14.89
C ASP A 33 37.29 26.04 -15.35
N SER A 34 38.54 26.16 -15.82
CA SER A 34 39.38 25.03 -16.22
C SER A 34 39.69 24.06 -15.07
N ILE A 35 39.89 24.55 -13.84
CA ILE A 35 40.20 23.70 -12.68
C ILE A 35 38.94 22.97 -12.21
N PHE A 36 37.78 23.60 -12.33
CA PHE A 36 36.51 22.95 -12.01
C PHE A 36 36.17 21.86 -13.03
N GLU A 37 36.41 22.10 -14.33
CA GLU A 37 36.25 21.06 -15.36
C GLU A 37 37.23 19.90 -15.16
N ILE A 38 38.50 20.16 -14.82
CA ILE A 38 39.46 19.11 -14.45
C ILE A 38 38.98 18.33 -13.22
N PHE A 39 38.46 19.01 -12.21
CA PHE A 39 37.92 18.38 -11.00
C PHE A 39 36.68 17.52 -11.30
N ILE A 40 35.73 18.00 -12.10
CA ILE A 40 34.53 17.25 -12.49
C ILE A 40 34.89 16.03 -13.34
N ASN A 41 35.87 16.16 -14.23
CA ASN A 41 36.36 15.04 -15.04
C ASN A 41 37.04 13.98 -14.19
N GLU A 42 37.89 14.37 -13.24
CA GLU A 42 38.56 13.44 -12.34
C GLU A 42 37.56 12.79 -11.35
N MET A 43 36.58 13.54 -10.86
CA MET A 43 35.50 13.01 -10.02
C MET A 43 34.61 12.02 -10.80
N SER A 44 34.22 12.35 -12.04
CA SER A 44 33.49 11.43 -12.93
C SER A 44 34.29 10.15 -13.16
N LYS A 45 35.60 10.27 -13.41
CA LYS A 45 36.49 9.13 -13.61
C LYS A 45 36.58 8.24 -12.38
N GLN A 46 36.68 8.82 -11.18
CA GLN A 46 36.72 8.04 -9.93
C GLN A 46 35.37 7.38 -9.59
N LEU A 47 34.25 8.07 -9.84
CA LEU A 47 32.90 7.48 -9.72
C LEU A 47 32.69 6.35 -10.73
N HIS A 48 33.12 6.54 -11.98
CA HIS A 48 33.04 5.52 -13.02
C HIS A 48 33.89 4.29 -12.68
N ASN A 49 35.13 4.49 -12.20
CA ASN A 49 35.99 3.38 -11.75
C ASN A 49 35.41 2.65 -10.53
N LYS A 50 34.71 3.36 -9.63
CA LYS A 50 34.02 2.75 -8.48
C LYS A 50 32.80 1.96 -8.93
N LEU A 51 32.07 2.43 -9.94
CA LEU A 51 30.97 1.71 -10.60
C LEU A 51 31.47 0.47 -11.34
N ILE A 52 32.61 0.54 -12.04
CA ILE A 52 33.23 -0.62 -12.71
C ILE A 52 33.63 -1.70 -11.69
N LYS A 53 34.26 -1.32 -10.57
CA LYS A 53 34.61 -2.27 -9.49
C LYS A 53 33.37 -2.89 -8.83
N GLN A 54 32.28 -2.14 -8.72
CA GLN A 54 30.99 -2.65 -8.27
C GLN A 54 30.35 -3.58 -9.33
N ASP A 55 30.58 -3.34 -10.62
CA ASP A 55 30.16 -4.20 -11.74
C ASP A 55 30.90 -5.54 -11.76
N GLU A 56 32.19 -5.57 -11.43
CA GLU A 56 32.94 -6.83 -11.25
C GLU A 56 32.41 -7.66 -10.07
N GLN A 57 31.88 -7.01 -9.03
CA GLN A 57 31.18 -7.68 -7.93
C GLN A 57 29.77 -8.16 -8.33
N LEU A 58 29.04 -7.38 -9.13
CA LEU A 58 27.67 -7.66 -9.59
C LEU A 58 27.59 -8.66 -10.76
N LEU A 59 28.63 -8.84 -11.56
CA LEU A 59 28.72 -9.92 -12.56
C LEU A 59 28.62 -11.32 -11.96
N LYS A 60 28.73 -11.44 -10.63
CA LYS A 60 28.48 -12.67 -9.86
C LYS A 60 27.02 -12.83 -9.40
N GLU A 61 26.18 -11.78 -9.50
CA GLU A 61 24.78 -11.78 -9.05
C GLU A 61 23.83 -11.30 -10.17
N THR A 62 23.09 -12.23 -10.79
CA THR A 62 22.29 -11.99 -12.00
C THR A 62 20.91 -11.34 -11.77
N ASN A 63 20.58 -10.87 -10.56
CA ASN A 63 19.23 -10.41 -10.24
C ASN A 63 19.03 -8.89 -10.48
N ARG A 64 18.31 -8.55 -11.57
CA ARG A 64 17.97 -7.18 -11.99
C ARG A 64 17.03 -6.42 -11.02
N ASN A 65 16.53 -7.07 -9.98
CA ASN A 65 15.70 -6.45 -8.94
C ASN A 65 16.46 -6.23 -7.62
N SER A 66 17.78 -6.45 -7.59
CA SER A 66 18.54 -6.19 -6.36
C SER A 66 18.52 -4.70 -5.99
N PRO A 67 18.46 -4.36 -4.69
CA PRO A 67 18.55 -2.96 -4.24
C PRO A 67 19.79 -2.24 -4.78
N LEU A 68 20.91 -2.96 -4.93
CA LEU A 68 22.15 -2.47 -5.54
C LEU A 68 21.96 -2.10 -7.02
N PHE A 69 21.21 -2.90 -7.79
CA PHE A 69 20.92 -2.60 -9.20
C PHE A 69 20.01 -1.38 -9.37
N ILE A 70 19.00 -1.23 -8.50
CA ILE A 70 18.11 -0.05 -8.51
C ILE A 70 18.88 1.21 -8.09
N GLN A 71 19.71 1.12 -7.05
CA GLN A 71 20.57 2.21 -6.60
C GLN A 71 21.59 2.62 -7.69
N ARG A 72 22.12 1.64 -8.45
CA ARG A 72 22.97 1.87 -9.62
C ARG A 72 22.24 2.66 -10.71
N LYS A 73 21.02 2.25 -11.10
CA LYS A 73 20.24 2.95 -12.13
C LYS A 73 19.94 4.40 -11.75
N GLN A 74 19.65 4.64 -10.47
CA GLN A 74 19.41 5.99 -9.99
C GLN A 74 20.69 6.83 -9.96
N LEU A 75 21.82 6.28 -9.48
CA LEU A 75 23.09 6.99 -9.46
C LEU A 75 23.61 7.31 -10.87
N GLN A 76 23.48 6.38 -11.82
CA GLN A 76 23.86 6.62 -13.21
C GLN A 76 23.01 7.73 -13.83
N LYS A 77 21.69 7.70 -13.59
CA LYS A 77 20.79 8.76 -14.03
C LYS A 77 21.17 10.13 -13.45
N ASP A 78 21.50 10.18 -12.16
CA ASP A 78 21.89 11.43 -11.50
C ASP A 78 23.22 11.98 -12.06
N ILE A 79 24.15 11.09 -12.45
CA ILE A 79 25.40 11.47 -13.14
C ILE A 79 25.10 12.01 -14.54
N ASP A 80 24.24 11.34 -15.30
CA ASP A 80 23.88 11.73 -16.67
C ASP A 80 23.14 13.09 -16.67
N ASP A 81 22.17 13.25 -15.75
CA ASP A 81 21.44 14.50 -15.55
C ASP A 81 22.40 15.64 -15.15
N PHE A 82 23.38 15.36 -14.29
CA PHE A 82 24.38 16.34 -13.88
C PHE A 82 25.29 16.76 -15.05
N GLN A 83 25.75 15.82 -15.88
CA GLN A 83 26.57 16.13 -17.06
C GLN A 83 25.80 16.96 -18.10
N ILE A 84 24.51 16.69 -18.30
CA ILE A 84 23.64 17.47 -19.19
C ILE A 84 23.44 18.89 -18.66
N LEU A 85 23.25 19.06 -17.35
CA LEU A 85 22.97 20.36 -16.74
C LEU A 85 24.23 21.21 -16.57
N ASN A 86 25.40 20.62 -16.31
CA ASN A 86 26.66 21.37 -16.28
C ASN A 86 26.98 22.02 -17.64
N LYS A 87 26.64 21.34 -18.74
CA LYS A 87 26.73 21.91 -20.11
C LYS A 87 25.80 23.10 -20.35
N ARG A 88 24.73 23.26 -19.56
CA ARG A 88 23.71 24.32 -19.72
C ARG A 88 23.90 25.51 -18.76
N GLN A 89 24.87 25.44 -17.83
CA GLN A 89 25.17 26.50 -16.85
C GLN A 89 23.96 27.00 -16.02
N ASP A 90 22.94 26.17 -15.78
CA ASP A 90 21.76 26.57 -15.00
C ASP A 90 21.96 26.41 -13.49
N VAL A 91 22.28 27.51 -12.83
CA VAL A 91 22.62 27.60 -11.40
C VAL A 91 21.45 27.21 -10.49
N ARG A 92 20.21 27.47 -10.89
CA ARG A 92 19.03 27.23 -10.03
C ARG A 92 18.72 25.75 -9.91
N THR A 93 18.90 25.00 -11.00
CA THR A 93 18.66 23.56 -11.04
C THR A 93 19.77 22.77 -10.38
N ILE A 94 21.03 23.21 -10.50
CA ILE A 94 22.17 22.61 -9.77
C ILE A 94 21.95 22.68 -8.25
N GLN A 95 21.40 23.78 -7.76
CA GLN A 95 21.12 23.95 -6.33
C GLN A 95 20.01 23.01 -5.83
N GLN A 96 18.94 22.82 -6.61
CA GLN A 96 17.86 21.88 -6.28
C GLN A 96 18.34 20.41 -6.25
N ILE A 97 19.28 20.04 -7.12
CA ILE A 97 19.88 18.71 -7.10
C ILE A 97 20.80 18.54 -5.88
N SER A 98 21.57 19.57 -5.52
CA SER A 98 22.37 19.58 -4.29
C SER A 98 21.52 19.31 -3.04
N GLU A 99 20.39 20.00 -2.91
CA GLU A 99 19.45 19.83 -1.79
C GLU A 99 18.87 18.40 -1.72
N ARG A 100 18.57 17.78 -2.89
CA ARG A 100 18.10 16.39 -2.95
C ARG A 100 19.18 15.38 -2.57
N VAL A 101 20.42 15.63 -2.99
CA VAL A 101 21.59 14.80 -2.64
C VAL A 101 21.92 14.91 -1.14
N GLU A 102 21.70 16.09 -0.53
CA GLU A 102 21.82 16.34 0.91
C GLU A 102 20.73 15.63 1.71
N HIS A 103 19.47 15.65 1.26
CA HIS A 103 18.37 14.93 1.91
C HIS A 103 18.61 13.40 1.90
N MET A 104 19.13 12.86 0.79
CA MET A 104 19.58 11.46 0.71
C MET A 104 20.81 11.17 1.59
N ALA A 105 21.69 12.16 1.82
CA ALA A 105 22.87 12.01 2.69
C ALA A 105 22.51 12.08 4.18
N MET A 106 21.53 12.89 4.57
CA MET A 106 21.01 12.93 5.95
C MET A 106 20.33 11.62 6.34
N PHE A 107 19.63 10.97 5.40
CA PHE A 107 19.04 9.64 5.61
C PHE A 107 20.11 8.56 5.92
N ASN A 108 21.28 8.64 5.28
CA ASN A 108 22.38 7.67 5.48
C ASN A 108 23.25 7.92 6.71
N ARG A 109 23.25 9.13 7.30
CA ARG A 109 24.04 9.42 8.53
C ARG A 109 23.42 8.84 9.79
N LYS A 110 22.15 8.42 9.75
CA LYS A 110 21.44 7.89 10.92
C LYS A 110 21.77 6.43 11.24
N TYR A 111 22.57 5.75 10.42
CA TYR A 111 22.95 4.36 10.62
C TYR A 111 24.48 4.20 10.54
N ASP A 112 25.07 3.82 11.67
CA ASP A 112 26.49 3.51 11.78
C ASP A 112 26.84 2.26 10.94
N THR A 113 28.00 2.25 10.29
CA THR A 113 28.48 1.13 9.46
C THR A 113 28.48 -0.21 10.18
N THR A 114 28.67 -0.20 11.50
CA THR A 114 28.59 -1.36 12.40
C THR A 114 27.15 -1.85 12.61
N GLN A 115 26.17 -0.94 12.61
CA GLN A 115 24.75 -1.31 12.56
C GLN A 115 24.34 -1.78 11.17
N ILE A 116 24.95 -1.28 10.10
CA ILE A 116 24.71 -1.76 8.73
C ILE A 116 25.23 -3.20 8.58
N GLU A 117 26.38 -3.56 9.14
CA GLU A 117 26.89 -4.95 9.11
C GLU A 117 26.06 -5.91 9.97
N SER A 118 25.56 -5.47 11.13
CA SER A 118 24.60 -6.27 11.91
C SER A 118 23.22 -6.36 11.24
N LEU A 119 22.79 -5.31 10.54
CA LEU A 119 21.60 -5.29 9.67
C LEU A 119 21.79 -6.14 8.40
N LEU A 120 23.02 -6.29 7.89
CA LEU A 120 23.35 -7.15 6.75
C LEU A 120 23.46 -8.63 7.16
N GLN A 121 23.97 -8.93 8.35
CA GLN A 121 23.94 -10.27 8.93
C GLN A 121 22.53 -10.70 9.32
N THR A 122 21.70 -9.79 9.85
CA THR A 122 20.26 -10.03 10.05
C THR A 122 19.46 -9.99 8.74
N ASN A 123 19.92 -9.33 7.67
CA ASN A 123 19.33 -9.40 6.31
C ASN A 123 19.68 -10.67 5.53
N LYS A 124 20.68 -11.45 5.95
CA LYS A 124 20.79 -12.85 5.49
C LYS A 124 19.65 -13.72 6.06
N GLN A 125 18.94 -13.25 7.09
CA GLN A 125 17.72 -13.86 7.63
C GLN A 125 16.44 -13.05 7.37
N SER A 126 16.54 -11.76 7.04
CA SER A 126 15.39 -10.91 6.71
C SER A 126 15.25 -10.82 5.21
N GLN A 127 14.65 -11.86 4.63
CA GLN A 127 13.93 -11.70 3.37
C GLN A 127 12.91 -10.57 3.56
N SER A 128 12.84 -9.65 2.60
CA SER A 128 11.70 -8.76 2.39
C SER A 128 10.40 -9.53 2.69
N ILE A 129 9.66 -9.16 3.74
CA ILE A 129 8.32 -9.71 3.95
C ILE A 129 7.39 -8.97 2.99
N ILE A 130 7.57 -9.26 1.70
CA ILE A 130 6.48 -9.42 0.76
C ILE A 130 5.49 -10.31 1.51
N ILE A 131 4.24 -9.89 1.71
CA ILE A 131 3.20 -10.79 2.25
C ILE A 131 3.33 -12.06 1.39
N PRO A 132 3.77 -13.21 1.94
CA PRO A 132 4.39 -14.25 1.11
C PRO A 132 3.52 -14.48 -0.11
N THR A 133 4.06 -14.28 -1.31
CA THR A 133 3.40 -14.61 -2.57
C THR A 133 3.34 -16.13 -2.67
N MET A 134 2.67 -16.75 -1.70
CA MET A 134 2.13 -18.07 -1.87
C MET A 134 1.03 -17.88 -2.89
N LYS A 135 1.38 -18.06 -4.18
CA LYS A 135 0.41 -18.53 -5.16
C LYS A 135 -0.32 -19.67 -4.45
N SER A 136 -1.65 -19.62 -4.45
CA SER A 136 -2.51 -20.67 -3.92
C SER A 136 -2.22 -21.97 -4.66
N THR A 137 -1.17 -22.69 -4.27
CA THR A 137 -0.80 -23.99 -4.83
C THR A 137 -1.31 -25.14 -3.98
N SER A 138 -2.05 -24.88 -2.89
CA SER A 138 -2.75 -25.94 -2.17
C SER A 138 -4.06 -26.28 -2.88
N VAL A 139 -4.03 -27.38 -3.62
CA VAL A 139 -5.05 -28.44 -3.67
C VAL A 139 -6.20 -28.17 -2.68
N SER A 140 -7.38 -27.82 -3.20
CA SER A 140 -8.69 -27.76 -2.54
C SER A 140 -8.73 -27.12 -1.13
N CYS A 141 -8.82 -25.79 -1.02
CA CYS A 141 -9.27 -25.13 0.21
C CYS A 141 -10.82 -25.08 0.24
N PRO A 142 -11.52 -25.81 1.13
CA PRO A 142 -12.99 -25.81 1.15
C PRO A 142 -13.58 -24.43 1.45
N TYR A 143 -12.94 -23.67 2.34
CA TYR A 143 -13.36 -22.31 2.65
C TYR A 143 -13.28 -21.38 1.44
N ARG A 144 -12.22 -21.52 0.62
CA ARG A 144 -12.10 -20.77 -0.64
C ARG A 144 -13.22 -21.16 -1.59
N ALA A 145 -13.50 -22.45 -1.75
CA ALA A 145 -14.57 -22.93 -2.62
C ALA A 145 -15.95 -22.37 -2.23
N LEU A 146 -16.27 -22.36 -0.92
CA LEU A 146 -17.50 -21.75 -0.41
C LEU A 146 -17.57 -20.24 -0.67
N CYS A 147 -16.45 -19.54 -0.50
CA CYS A 147 -16.39 -18.10 -0.81
C CYS A 147 -16.53 -17.84 -2.31
N CYS A 148 -15.94 -18.67 -3.17
CA CYS A 148 -16.10 -18.58 -4.63
C CYS A 148 -17.57 -18.79 -5.02
N GLU A 149 -18.24 -19.79 -4.45
CA GLU A 149 -19.68 -20.01 -4.70
C GLU A 149 -20.52 -18.77 -4.35
N LEU A 150 -20.20 -18.09 -3.25
CA LEU A 150 -20.88 -16.83 -2.92
C LEU A 150 -20.59 -15.74 -3.96
N VAL A 151 -19.33 -15.59 -4.41
CA VAL A 151 -18.99 -14.61 -5.46
C VAL A 151 -19.75 -14.87 -6.75
N ASP A 152 -19.87 -16.14 -7.16
CA ASP A 152 -20.64 -16.52 -8.35
C ASP A 152 -22.11 -16.12 -8.20
N ARG A 153 -22.69 -16.30 -7.00
CA ARG A 153 -24.08 -15.89 -6.69
C ARG A 153 -24.29 -14.38 -6.65
N LEU A 154 -23.25 -13.60 -6.37
CA LEU A 154 -23.35 -12.14 -6.47
C LEU A 154 -23.63 -11.70 -7.92
N ASN A 155 -23.32 -12.54 -8.91
CA ASN A 155 -23.53 -12.28 -10.33
C ASN A 155 -22.89 -10.96 -10.79
N TRP A 156 -21.71 -10.66 -10.25
CA TRP A 156 -20.94 -9.48 -10.66
C TRP A 156 -20.15 -9.78 -11.94
N PRO A 157 -19.93 -8.80 -12.83
CA PRO A 157 -19.12 -9.00 -14.02
C PRO A 157 -17.72 -9.50 -13.68
N SER A 158 -17.32 -10.61 -14.31
CA SER A 158 -16.02 -11.24 -14.09
C SER A 158 -14.85 -10.31 -14.39
N GLU A 159 -15.05 -9.33 -15.26
CA GLU A 159 -14.09 -8.32 -15.68
C GLU A 159 -13.67 -7.39 -14.54
N LEU A 160 -14.46 -7.31 -13.47
CA LEU A 160 -14.11 -6.55 -12.27
C LEU A 160 -13.03 -7.24 -11.43
N PHE A 161 -12.83 -8.55 -11.61
CA PHE A 161 -11.95 -9.35 -10.77
C PHE A 161 -10.58 -9.56 -11.42
N ALA A 162 -9.57 -9.68 -10.56
CA ALA A 162 -8.18 -9.98 -10.89
C ALA A 162 -7.73 -11.20 -10.05
N PRO A 163 -8.09 -12.42 -10.47
CA PRO A 163 -7.91 -13.65 -9.67
C PRO A 163 -6.46 -13.95 -9.28
N GLU A 164 -5.49 -13.41 -10.03
CA GLU A 164 -4.05 -13.48 -9.71
C GLU A 164 -3.70 -12.83 -8.36
N TYR A 165 -4.56 -11.94 -7.84
CA TYR A 165 -4.41 -11.29 -6.55
C TYR A 165 -5.32 -11.86 -5.46
N ASP A 166 -6.00 -12.98 -5.71
CA ASP A 166 -6.81 -13.66 -4.71
C ASP A 166 -5.95 -14.19 -3.56
N ARG A 167 -6.49 -14.10 -2.33
CA ARG A 167 -5.82 -14.63 -1.16
C ARG A 167 -6.80 -15.10 -0.10
N CYS A 168 -6.66 -16.36 0.31
CA CYS A 168 -7.39 -16.93 1.42
C CYS A 168 -6.61 -16.76 2.73
N PHE A 169 -7.26 -16.25 3.76
CA PHE A 169 -6.71 -16.07 5.10
C PHE A 169 -7.40 -16.97 6.13
N CYS A 170 -8.02 -18.07 5.69
CA CYS A 170 -8.55 -19.08 6.61
C CYS A 170 -7.41 -19.78 7.37
N LYS A 171 -7.74 -20.52 8.43
CA LYS A 171 -6.74 -21.23 9.26
C LYS A 171 -5.85 -22.19 8.45
N THR A 172 -6.34 -22.74 7.35
CA THR A 172 -5.57 -23.63 6.47
C THR A 172 -4.61 -22.86 5.57
N CYS A 173 -5.05 -21.77 4.95
CA CYS A 173 -4.25 -21.02 3.97
C CYS A 173 -3.34 -19.96 4.62
N TYR A 174 -3.69 -19.51 5.82
CA TYR A 174 -2.91 -18.54 6.59
C TYR A 174 -2.95 -18.92 8.08
N PRO A 175 -2.13 -19.92 8.48
CA PRO A 175 -2.16 -20.48 9.83
C PRO A 175 -1.80 -19.43 10.90
N ILE A 176 -2.17 -19.73 12.15
CA ILE A 176 -1.96 -18.83 13.29
C ILE A 176 -0.49 -18.51 13.55
N THR A 177 0.43 -19.37 13.09
CA THR A 177 1.88 -19.20 13.18
C THR A 177 2.41 -18.07 12.30
N LEU A 178 1.67 -17.63 11.27
CA LEU A 178 2.04 -16.47 10.46
C LEU A 178 1.71 -15.16 11.19
N PRO A 179 2.33 -14.02 10.84
CA PRO A 179 2.07 -12.74 11.52
C PRO A 179 0.63 -12.21 11.37
N ASN A 180 0.13 -11.50 12.38
CA ASN A 180 -1.16 -10.78 12.37
C ASN A 180 -1.11 -9.42 11.68
N ALA A 181 0.10 -8.87 11.51
CA ALA A 181 0.35 -7.66 10.76
C ALA A 181 1.70 -7.73 10.08
N CYS A 182 1.89 -6.87 9.07
CA CYS A 182 3.20 -6.57 8.51
C CYS A 182 3.38 -5.06 8.39
N GLN A 183 4.63 -4.63 8.31
CA GLN A 183 4.95 -3.24 8.04
C GLN A 183 4.50 -2.88 6.61
N GLY A 184 4.02 -1.65 6.41
CA GLY A 184 3.83 -1.11 5.07
C GLY A 184 5.14 -1.00 4.30
N ASN A 185 5.06 -0.85 2.97
CA ASN A 185 6.21 -0.51 2.14
C ASN A 185 6.81 0.85 2.57
N ILE A 186 8.01 1.19 2.09
CA ILE A 186 8.79 2.38 2.49
C ILE A 186 7.95 3.68 2.52
N GLY A 187 6.95 3.82 1.63
CA GLY A 187 6.07 5.00 1.58
C GLY A 187 4.81 4.90 2.45
N ASN A 188 4.42 3.71 2.89
CA ASN A 188 3.26 3.47 3.74
C ASN A 188 3.70 3.33 5.20
N LYS A 189 3.51 4.40 5.98
CA LYS A 189 3.82 4.44 7.42
C LYS A 189 2.84 3.65 8.30
N TYR A 190 1.73 3.15 7.75
CA TYR A 190 0.70 2.46 8.52
C TYR A 190 0.92 0.94 8.45
N PRO A 191 0.81 0.22 9.59
CA PRO A 191 0.88 -1.24 9.58
C PRO A 191 -0.29 -1.83 8.79
N ILE A 192 -0.04 -2.96 8.15
CA ILE A 192 -1.02 -3.71 7.38
C ILE A 192 -1.57 -4.81 8.29
N ILE A 193 -2.83 -4.70 8.69
CA ILE A 193 -3.49 -5.71 9.50
C ILE A 193 -4.04 -6.83 8.61
N ILE A 194 -3.65 -8.08 8.92
CA ILE A 194 -4.01 -9.26 8.13
C ILE A 194 -5.47 -9.67 8.43
N PRO A 195 -6.33 -9.81 7.40
CA PRO A 195 -7.75 -10.10 7.61
C PRO A 195 -7.96 -11.60 7.85
N ARG A 196 -7.59 -12.11 9.02
CA ARG A 196 -7.73 -13.54 9.35
C ARG A 196 -9.17 -14.05 9.26
N ASN A 197 -9.32 -15.26 8.74
CA ASN A 197 -10.60 -15.92 8.44
C ASN A 197 -11.41 -15.23 7.34
N TRP A 198 -10.79 -14.41 6.49
CA TRP A 198 -11.43 -13.84 5.30
C TRP A 198 -10.85 -14.45 4.03
N MET A 199 -11.64 -14.44 2.96
CA MET A 199 -11.16 -14.62 1.58
C MET A 199 -11.15 -13.25 0.91
N LYS A 200 -10.00 -12.83 0.38
CA LYS A 200 -9.89 -11.64 -0.47
C LYS A 200 -9.91 -12.07 -1.93
N PHE A 201 -10.87 -11.57 -2.67
CA PHE A 201 -10.89 -11.62 -4.13
C PHE A 201 -10.23 -10.36 -4.67
N GLY A 202 -9.27 -10.51 -5.59
CA GLY A 202 -8.62 -9.37 -6.24
C GLY A 202 -9.59 -8.59 -7.12
N LEU A 203 -9.52 -7.26 -7.08
CA LEU A 203 -10.27 -6.39 -7.99
C LEU A 203 -9.31 -5.76 -9.01
N LYS A 204 -9.76 -5.62 -10.25
CA LYS A 204 -9.02 -4.85 -11.26
C LYS A 204 -9.01 -3.39 -10.87
N ILE A 205 -7.84 -2.80 -11.04
CA ILE A 205 -7.62 -1.38 -10.83
C ILE A 205 -7.13 -0.73 -12.13
N ASP A 206 -7.24 0.59 -12.20
CA ASP A 206 -6.63 1.35 -13.27
C ASP A 206 -5.10 1.38 -13.09
N GLU A 207 -4.40 0.58 -13.87
CA GLU A 207 -2.94 0.40 -13.76
C GLU A 207 -2.17 1.71 -14.01
N VAL A 208 -2.69 2.61 -14.85
CA VAL A 208 -2.06 3.91 -15.13
C VAL A 208 -2.15 4.78 -13.88
N GLN A 209 -3.34 4.89 -13.29
CA GLN A 209 -3.54 5.63 -12.03
C GLN A 209 -2.74 5.01 -10.88
N ALA A 210 -2.74 3.69 -10.78
CA ALA A 210 -1.99 2.94 -9.76
C ALA A 210 -0.49 3.27 -9.81
N LYS A 211 0.07 3.33 -11.02
CA LYS A 211 1.48 3.65 -11.26
C LYS A 211 1.80 5.11 -10.97
N ILE A 212 0.99 6.06 -11.44
CA ILE A 212 1.18 7.50 -11.21
C ILE A 212 1.19 7.79 -9.71
N HIS A 213 0.22 7.23 -8.99
CA HIS A 213 0.07 7.46 -7.55
C HIS A 213 0.94 6.55 -6.67
N GLN A 214 1.64 5.57 -7.26
CA GLN A 214 2.46 4.58 -6.56
C GLN A 214 1.67 3.92 -5.41
N ILE A 215 0.43 3.52 -5.70
CA ILE A 215 -0.54 3.14 -4.66
C ILE A 215 -0.08 1.93 -3.84
N TRP A 216 0.70 1.05 -4.46
CA TRP A 216 1.20 -0.17 -3.82
C TRP A 216 2.24 0.14 -2.74
N ASP A 217 3.03 1.19 -2.94
CA ASP A 217 4.15 1.55 -2.07
C ASP A 217 3.80 2.63 -1.05
N LYS A 218 2.91 3.55 -1.44
CA LYS A 218 2.61 4.75 -0.65
C LYS A 218 1.27 4.69 0.05
N TRP A 219 0.26 4.06 -0.54
CA TRP A 219 -1.10 4.17 0.00
C TRP A 219 -1.33 3.17 1.12
N ALA A 220 -2.00 3.67 2.16
CA ALA A 220 -2.37 2.89 3.33
C ALA A 220 -3.43 1.85 2.94
N ILE A 221 -3.43 0.70 3.62
CA ILE A 221 -4.50 -0.28 3.48
C ILE A 221 -5.56 0.02 4.53
N SER A 222 -6.82 0.12 4.09
CA SER A 222 -7.98 0.24 4.94
C SER A 222 -9.12 -0.64 4.43
N TYR A 223 -10.24 -0.65 5.15
CA TYR A 223 -11.38 -1.51 4.90
C TYR A 223 -12.67 -0.70 5.04
N HIS A 224 -13.64 -0.96 4.16
CA HIS A 224 -14.94 -0.30 4.16
C HIS A 224 -16.06 -1.34 4.13
N GLY A 225 -16.81 -1.45 5.24
CA GLY A 225 -17.99 -2.31 5.31
C GLY A 225 -19.16 -1.71 4.56
N THR A 226 -19.86 -2.53 3.77
CA THR A 226 -21.02 -2.09 3.00
C THR A 226 -21.90 -3.28 2.62
N LEU A 227 -23.00 -3.02 1.90
CA LEU A 227 -23.88 -4.04 1.32
C LEU A 227 -23.40 -4.47 -0.07
N PRO A 228 -23.77 -5.66 -0.57
CA PRO A 228 -23.33 -6.14 -1.89
C PRO A 228 -23.67 -5.18 -3.05
N ASN A 229 -24.91 -4.71 -3.17
CA ASN A 229 -25.31 -3.80 -4.26
C ASN A 229 -24.59 -2.44 -4.20
N ALA A 230 -24.38 -1.93 -2.99
CA ALA A 230 -23.59 -0.72 -2.75
C ALA A 230 -22.11 -0.95 -3.11
N ALA A 231 -21.53 -2.09 -2.75
CA ALA A 231 -20.16 -2.45 -3.12
C ALA A 231 -19.96 -2.50 -4.66
N LEU A 232 -20.87 -3.15 -5.39
CA LEU A 232 -20.83 -3.19 -6.85
C LEU A 232 -20.87 -1.78 -7.45
N SER A 233 -21.75 -0.93 -6.94
CA SER A 233 -21.87 0.46 -7.38
C SER A 233 -20.59 1.24 -7.11
N MET A 234 -20.02 1.12 -5.91
CA MET A 234 -18.77 1.79 -5.54
C MET A 234 -17.61 1.35 -6.44
N ILE A 235 -17.49 0.05 -6.73
CA ILE A 235 -16.45 -0.49 -7.60
C ILE A 235 -16.60 0.08 -9.02
N LYS A 236 -17.80 0.04 -9.61
CA LYS A 236 -18.03 0.55 -10.97
C LYS A 236 -17.89 2.07 -11.07
N HIS A 237 -18.32 2.81 -10.05
CA HIS A 237 -18.10 4.26 -9.96
C HIS A 237 -16.65 4.63 -9.62
N ARG A 238 -15.83 3.67 -9.20
CA ARG A 238 -14.46 3.88 -8.69
C ARG A 238 -14.39 4.90 -7.54
N GLN A 239 -15.44 4.94 -6.72
CA GLN A 239 -15.58 5.92 -5.64
C GLN A 239 -16.51 5.38 -4.55
N ILE A 240 -16.21 5.67 -3.28
CA ILE A 240 -17.14 5.39 -2.18
C ILE A 240 -18.37 6.26 -2.35
N CYS A 241 -19.56 5.66 -2.37
CA CYS A 241 -20.84 6.35 -2.41
C CYS A 241 -21.16 6.93 -1.02
N LEU A 242 -21.69 8.16 -0.99
CA LEU A 242 -22.15 8.84 0.22
C LEU A 242 -23.67 8.72 0.37
N PRO A 243 -24.20 8.95 1.59
CA PRO A 243 -25.63 9.14 1.76
C PRO A 243 -26.17 10.22 0.82
N GLY A 244 -27.27 9.92 0.13
CA GLY A 244 -27.87 10.72 -0.94
C GLY A 244 -27.49 10.26 -2.35
N ASP A 245 -26.35 9.57 -2.53
CA ASP A 245 -25.95 9.02 -3.83
C ASP A 245 -26.93 7.92 -4.26
N THR A 246 -27.12 7.78 -5.58
CA THR A 246 -27.96 6.74 -6.18
C THR A 246 -27.08 5.61 -6.70
N LEU A 247 -27.40 4.37 -6.31
CA LEU A 247 -26.72 3.16 -6.74
C LEU A 247 -27.08 2.81 -8.18
N LEU A 248 -26.36 1.85 -8.77
CA LEU A 248 -26.59 1.41 -10.15
C LEU A 248 -27.98 0.78 -10.38
N ASP A 249 -28.56 0.20 -9.34
CA ASP A 249 -29.90 -0.38 -9.34
C ASP A 249 -31.00 0.68 -9.10
N GLY A 250 -30.64 1.97 -9.00
CA GLY A 250 -31.57 3.05 -8.71
C GLY A 250 -31.85 3.27 -7.21
N THR A 251 -31.34 2.42 -6.32
CA THR A 251 -31.51 2.58 -4.87
C THR A 251 -30.83 3.85 -4.39
N LYS A 252 -31.52 4.68 -3.61
CA LYS A 252 -30.91 5.82 -2.91
C LYS A 252 -30.26 5.37 -1.62
N LEU A 253 -28.98 5.70 -1.44
CA LEU A 253 -28.31 5.48 -0.17
C LEU A 253 -28.87 6.44 0.88
N ILE A 254 -29.51 5.90 1.90
CA ILE A 254 -29.99 6.67 3.04
C ILE A 254 -28.90 6.80 4.12
N ILE A 255 -29.02 7.82 4.96
CA ILE A 255 -28.25 7.90 6.19
C ILE A 255 -28.73 6.76 7.10
N ARG A 256 -27.84 5.82 7.43
CA ARG A 256 -28.20 4.70 8.32
C ARG A 256 -28.33 5.18 9.77
N PRO A 257 -29.17 4.54 10.60
CA PRO A 257 -29.22 4.80 12.04
C PRO A 257 -27.82 4.73 12.66
N GLY A 258 -27.46 5.72 13.47
CA GLY A 258 -26.12 5.84 14.08
C GLY A 258 -25.12 6.71 13.30
N HIS A 259 -25.45 7.19 12.09
CA HIS A 259 -24.62 8.15 11.36
C HIS A 259 -25.00 9.60 11.67
N ILE A 260 -24.01 10.50 11.67
CA ILE A 260 -24.19 11.93 11.93
C ILE A 260 -24.88 12.60 10.73
N ASN A 261 -26.04 13.22 10.96
CA ASN A 261 -26.79 13.94 9.92
C ASN A 261 -25.97 15.09 9.31
N GLY A 262 -26.04 15.23 7.98
CA GLY A 262 -25.39 16.32 7.24
C GLY A 262 -23.90 16.14 6.96
N GLN A 263 -23.28 15.07 7.44
CA GLN A 263 -21.86 14.83 7.21
C GLN A 263 -21.61 14.21 5.83
N LYS A 264 -21.04 15.01 4.90
CA LYS A 264 -20.60 14.55 3.57
C LYS A 264 -19.21 13.92 3.63
N ALA A 265 -19.06 12.88 4.43
CA ALA A 265 -17.81 12.15 4.59
C ALA A 265 -18.07 10.65 4.61
N PHE A 266 -17.03 9.87 4.34
CA PHE A 266 -17.05 8.43 4.50
C PHE A 266 -15.95 7.98 5.44
N PHE A 267 -16.11 6.75 5.91
CA PHE A 267 -15.25 6.15 6.91
C PHE A 267 -14.70 4.83 6.38
N THR A 268 -13.45 4.58 6.73
CA THR A 268 -12.79 3.30 6.55
C THR A 268 -12.08 2.95 7.86
N SER A 269 -11.58 1.73 7.97
CA SER A 269 -10.79 1.31 9.13
C SER A 269 -9.51 0.64 8.70
N PRO A 270 -8.38 0.79 9.42
CA PRO A 270 -7.19 -0.05 9.21
C PRO A 270 -7.44 -1.53 9.50
N THR A 271 -8.58 -1.88 10.10
CA THR A 271 -8.89 -3.26 10.51
C THR A 271 -10.20 -3.72 9.87
N ILE A 272 -10.18 -4.94 9.35
CA ILE A 272 -11.39 -5.54 8.80
C ILE A 272 -12.40 -5.89 9.90
N ARG A 273 -11.95 -6.11 11.14
CA ARG A 273 -12.79 -6.46 12.29
C ARG A 273 -13.74 -5.31 12.64
N TYR A 274 -13.25 -4.07 12.66
CA TYR A 274 -14.11 -2.89 12.84
C TYR A 274 -14.97 -2.61 11.60
N ALA A 275 -14.38 -2.62 10.40
CA ALA A 275 -15.14 -2.38 9.17
C ALA A 275 -16.26 -3.43 8.94
N ALA A 276 -16.14 -4.62 9.51
CA ALA A 276 -17.14 -5.68 9.41
C ALA A 276 -18.22 -5.63 10.50
N GLN A 277 -18.31 -4.61 11.35
CA GLN A 277 -19.41 -4.52 12.32
C GLN A 277 -20.77 -4.50 11.63
N ASN A 278 -21.82 -5.03 12.28
CA ASN A 278 -23.14 -5.24 11.66
C ASN A 278 -23.75 -3.95 11.08
N HIS A 279 -23.48 -2.80 11.71
CA HIS A 279 -23.96 -1.50 11.24
C HIS A 279 -23.36 -1.10 9.86
N TYR A 280 -22.14 -1.56 9.58
CA TYR A 280 -21.43 -1.28 8.32
C TYR A 280 -21.62 -2.39 7.30
N SER A 281 -21.43 -3.64 7.72
CA SER A 281 -21.52 -4.86 6.90
C SER A 281 -22.58 -5.79 7.49
N THR A 282 -23.83 -5.57 7.08
CA THR A 282 -24.96 -6.43 7.47
C THR A 282 -24.73 -7.85 6.94
N PRO A 283 -24.84 -8.88 7.79
CA PRO A 283 -24.77 -10.26 7.33
C PRO A 283 -25.86 -10.57 6.30
N LEU A 284 -25.52 -11.30 5.25
CA LEU A 284 -26.47 -11.92 4.33
C LEU A 284 -26.42 -13.43 4.51
N GLU A 285 -27.55 -14.10 4.38
CA GLU A 285 -27.60 -15.56 4.44
C GLU A 285 -27.54 -16.18 3.05
N PHE A 286 -26.83 -17.31 2.92
CA PHE A 286 -26.93 -18.15 1.74
C PHE A 286 -26.74 -19.63 2.10
N THR A 287 -27.47 -20.50 1.42
CA THR A 287 -27.30 -21.96 1.52
C THR A 287 -26.33 -22.44 0.46
N SER A 288 -25.19 -23.00 0.84
CA SER A 288 -24.19 -23.50 -0.11
C SER A 288 -24.70 -24.73 -0.86
N GLN A 289 -24.41 -24.82 -2.17
CA GLN A 289 -24.62 -26.02 -2.95
C GLN A 289 -23.53 -27.06 -2.77
N ILE A 290 -22.34 -26.65 -2.31
CA ILE A 290 -21.18 -27.51 -2.09
C ILE A 290 -21.43 -28.45 -0.90
N ASP A 291 -21.89 -27.91 0.22
CA ASP A 291 -22.04 -28.68 1.48
C ASP A 291 -23.45 -28.65 2.09
N LYS A 292 -24.40 -27.96 1.44
CA LYS A 292 -25.81 -27.86 1.84
C LYS A 292 -26.06 -27.15 3.18
N TYR A 293 -25.06 -26.48 3.75
CA TYR A 293 -25.23 -25.69 4.96
C TYR A 293 -25.63 -24.24 4.69
N VAL A 294 -26.31 -23.64 5.66
CA VAL A 294 -26.61 -22.20 5.68
C VAL A 294 -25.44 -21.45 6.29
N TYR A 295 -25.03 -20.37 5.64
CA TYR A 295 -23.95 -19.50 6.06
C TYR A 295 -24.45 -18.06 6.19
N THR A 296 -24.01 -17.38 7.25
CA THR A 296 -23.98 -15.92 7.28
C THR A 296 -22.69 -15.44 6.63
N ALA A 297 -22.82 -14.54 5.67
CA ALA A 297 -21.73 -13.94 4.94
C ALA A 297 -21.65 -12.44 5.24
N LYS A 298 -20.42 -11.94 5.41
CA LYS A 298 -20.14 -10.50 5.45
C LYS A 298 -19.23 -10.12 4.31
N ILE A 299 -19.48 -8.93 3.75
CA ILE A 299 -18.71 -8.36 2.66
C ILE A 299 -18.10 -7.03 3.10
N VAL A 300 -16.81 -6.86 2.80
CA VAL A 300 -16.04 -5.65 3.07
C VAL A 300 -15.16 -5.35 1.87
N LEU A 301 -15.11 -4.10 1.44
CA LEU A 301 -14.15 -3.66 0.43
C LEU A 301 -12.79 -3.40 1.10
N ARG A 302 -11.72 -3.94 0.52
CA ARG A 302 -10.36 -3.54 0.87
C ARG A 302 -9.95 -2.36 0.01
N CYS A 303 -9.43 -1.35 0.69
CA CYS A 303 -9.13 -0.05 0.15
C CYS A 303 -7.62 0.20 0.18
N ARG A 304 -7.12 0.87 -0.85
CA ARG A 304 -5.92 1.69 -0.81
C ARG A 304 -6.36 3.11 -0.57
N GLN A 305 -5.82 3.76 0.46
CA GLN A 305 -6.19 5.12 0.83
C GLN A 305 -4.99 6.04 0.81
N MET A 306 -5.15 7.18 0.14
CA MET A 306 -4.10 8.15 -0.06
C MET A 306 -3.67 8.76 1.30
N PRO A 307 -2.38 8.72 1.67
CA PRO A 307 -1.93 9.34 2.91
C PRO A 307 -2.16 10.85 2.88
N GLY A 308 -2.51 11.43 4.03
CA GLY A 308 -2.77 12.87 4.16
C GLY A 308 -4.15 13.32 3.66
N THR A 309 -5.00 12.39 3.21
CA THR A 309 -6.38 12.72 2.79
C THR A 309 -7.43 12.36 3.83
N PHE A 310 -7.05 11.77 4.96
CA PHE A 310 -7.95 11.34 6.01
C PHE A 310 -7.47 11.76 7.39
N THR A 311 -8.42 11.89 8.32
CA THR A 311 -8.18 12.08 9.75
C THR A 311 -8.36 10.75 10.45
N ILE A 312 -7.50 10.49 11.43
CA ILE A 312 -7.58 9.31 12.30
C ILE A 312 -8.35 9.73 13.54
N GLN A 313 -9.33 8.93 13.93
CA GLN A 313 -10.14 9.16 15.12
C GLN A 313 -10.55 7.84 15.76
N GLY A 314 -11.07 7.96 16.97
CA GLY A 314 -11.62 6.83 17.71
C GLY A 314 -12.91 6.32 17.08
N GLU A 315 -13.38 5.21 17.63
CA GLU A 315 -14.66 4.63 17.27
C GLU A 315 -15.81 5.65 17.44
N THR A 316 -16.79 5.62 16.53
CA THR A 316 -17.98 6.51 16.58
C THR A 316 -19.29 5.78 16.93
N LEU A 317 -19.21 4.48 17.21
CA LEU A 317 -20.32 3.64 17.64
C LEU A 317 -20.56 3.85 19.15
N ASN A 318 -21.40 4.83 19.51
CA ASN A 318 -21.86 5.11 20.88
C ASN A 318 -21.69 3.91 21.86
N ASN A 319 -20.75 4.09 22.80
CA ASN A 319 -20.26 3.25 23.91
C ASN A 319 -21.19 2.24 24.63
N SER A 320 -22.47 2.09 24.28
CA SER A 320 -23.41 1.24 25.02
C SER A 320 -23.51 -0.21 24.54
N GLN A 321 -22.86 -0.61 23.43
CA GLN A 321 -22.92 -1.99 22.90
C GLN A 321 -21.56 -2.71 22.80
N ILE A 322 -20.44 -2.05 23.09
CA ILE A 322 -19.10 -2.58 22.83
C ILE A 322 -18.17 -2.40 24.03
N ASN A 323 -18.69 -2.44 25.26
CA ASN A 323 -17.84 -2.48 26.45
C ASN A 323 -16.93 -3.73 26.40
N GLY A 324 -15.61 -3.52 26.24
CA GLY A 324 -14.58 -4.56 26.33
C GLY A 324 -14.22 -5.30 25.05
N THR A 325 -14.55 -4.78 23.86
CA THR A 325 -14.19 -5.45 22.60
C THR A 325 -13.01 -4.77 21.92
N ASP A 326 -11.81 -5.27 22.14
CA ASP A 326 -10.62 -4.86 21.39
C ASP A 326 -10.82 -5.19 19.89
N PHE A 327 -10.90 -4.15 19.05
CA PHE A 327 -11.05 -4.30 17.61
C PHE A 327 -9.73 -4.70 16.93
N CYS A 328 -8.61 -4.48 17.59
CA CYS A 328 -7.28 -4.80 17.09
C CYS A 328 -6.20 -4.70 18.16
N ASP A 329 -5.58 -5.84 18.42
CA ASP A 329 -4.46 -6.01 19.33
C ASP A 329 -3.20 -5.19 18.93
N ILE A 330 -3.23 -4.49 17.79
CA ILE A 330 -2.13 -3.71 17.19
C ILE A 330 -2.53 -2.24 16.97
N ILE A 331 -3.79 -1.96 16.65
CA ILE A 331 -4.27 -0.60 16.39
C ILE A 331 -5.17 -0.20 17.55
N PRO A 332 -4.78 0.82 18.34
CA PRO A 332 -5.62 1.31 19.43
C PRO A 332 -7.00 1.75 18.93
N ASP A 333 -8.01 1.58 19.78
CA ASP A 333 -9.40 1.92 19.44
C ASP A 333 -9.57 3.41 19.12
N GLU A 334 -8.72 4.29 19.66
CA GLU A 334 -8.68 5.74 19.36
C GLU A 334 -8.17 6.05 17.93
N GLN A 335 -7.71 5.03 17.20
CA GLN A 335 -7.18 5.13 15.84
C GLN A 335 -7.89 4.22 14.83
N ILE A 336 -9.00 3.60 15.24
CA ILE A 336 -9.67 2.55 14.47
C ILE A 336 -10.52 3.08 13.31
N GLU A 337 -10.80 4.39 13.27
CA GLU A 337 -11.65 5.00 12.25
C GLU A 337 -10.91 6.08 11.47
N TRP A 338 -10.90 5.95 10.14
CA TRP A 338 -10.26 6.87 9.21
C TRP A 338 -11.35 7.58 8.40
N LYS A 339 -11.57 8.85 8.76
CA LYS A 339 -12.61 9.72 8.19
C LYS A 339 -12.04 10.59 7.07
N THR A 340 -12.78 10.76 5.99
CA THR A 340 -12.45 11.71 4.92
C THR A 340 -13.69 12.15 4.14
N ASP A 341 -13.67 13.38 3.65
CA ASP A 341 -14.62 13.94 2.69
C ASP A 341 -14.04 14.05 1.27
N LYS A 342 -12.77 13.68 1.08
CA LYS A 342 -12.06 13.81 -0.19
C LYS A 342 -12.36 12.61 -1.11
N ARG A 343 -13.27 12.81 -2.07
CA ARG A 343 -13.56 11.85 -3.14
C ARG A 343 -12.30 11.56 -3.98
N GLY A 344 -12.23 10.38 -4.60
CA GLY A 344 -11.10 9.96 -5.43
C GLY A 344 -9.81 9.62 -4.66
N THR A 345 -9.83 9.65 -3.32
CA THR A 345 -8.65 9.35 -2.49
C THR A 345 -8.63 7.93 -1.94
N VAL A 346 -9.55 7.09 -2.41
CA VAL A 346 -9.66 5.67 -2.11
C VAL A 346 -9.80 4.88 -3.40
N ILE A 347 -9.05 3.79 -3.52
CA ILE A 347 -9.14 2.81 -4.61
C ILE A 347 -9.43 1.45 -3.99
N PHE A 348 -10.37 0.70 -4.55
CA PHE A 348 -10.69 -0.66 -4.09
C PHE A 348 -9.76 -1.67 -4.75
N ASP A 349 -9.02 -2.44 -3.96
CA ASP A 349 -8.09 -3.47 -4.47
C ASP A 349 -8.51 -4.91 -4.12
N GLY A 350 -9.62 -5.07 -3.41
CA GLY A 350 -10.18 -6.37 -3.12
C GLY A 350 -11.58 -6.38 -2.55
N LEU A 351 -12.30 -7.47 -2.81
CA LEU A 351 -13.55 -7.84 -2.15
C LEU A 351 -13.24 -8.88 -1.07
N CYS A 352 -13.44 -8.55 0.20
CA CYS A 352 -13.23 -9.46 1.30
C CYS A 352 -14.55 -10.10 1.74
N ILE A 353 -14.59 -11.43 1.76
CA ILE A 353 -15.73 -12.23 2.20
C ILE A 353 -15.36 -13.02 3.46
N ARG A 354 -16.27 -13.02 4.44
CA ARG A 354 -16.20 -13.94 5.58
C ARG A 354 -17.48 -14.73 5.72
N LEU A 355 -17.34 -16.04 5.80
CA LEU A 355 -18.44 -16.96 6.04
C LEU A 355 -18.42 -17.48 7.49
N LYS A 356 -19.61 -17.60 8.07
CA LYS A 356 -19.85 -18.29 9.33
C LYS A 356 -21.05 -19.22 9.14
N ARG A 357 -20.85 -20.52 9.34
CA ARG A 357 -21.94 -21.49 9.30
C ARG A 357 -22.94 -21.17 10.40
N VAL A 358 -24.23 -21.19 10.08
CA VAL A 358 -25.31 -21.11 11.06
C VAL A 358 -25.41 -22.49 11.72
N SER A 359 -25.13 -22.58 13.03
CA SER A 359 -25.29 -23.83 13.78
C SER A 359 -26.78 -24.20 13.82
N ASN A 360 -27.12 -25.44 13.45
CA ASN A 360 -28.49 -25.99 13.33
C ASN A 360 -29.47 -25.40 14.37
N GLN A 361 -30.19 -24.34 13.98
CA GLN A 361 -31.51 -24.06 14.52
C GLN A 361 -32.49 -24.67 13.53
N THR A 362 -33.42 -25.46 14.06
CA THR A 362 -34.63 -25.94 13.37
C THR A 362 -35.21 -24.83 12.51
N PHE A 363 -35.26 -25.07 11.19
CA PHE A 363 -35.98 -24.22 10.26
C PHE A 363 -37.44 -24.13 10.72
N ASN A 364 -37.84 -22.99 11.28
CA ASN A 364 -39.24 -22.58 11.23
C ASN A 364 -39.45 -22.00 9.83
N ASN A 365 -40.31 -22.67 9.05
CA ASN A 365 -40.56 -22.47 7.62
C ASN A 365 -41.16 -21.11 7.20
N ASN A 366 -40.98 -20.03 7.96
CA ASN A 366 -41.64 -18.76 7.68
C ASN A 366 -40.68 -17.56 7.72
N THR A 367 -39.73 -17.50 6.77
CA THR A 367 -39.36 -16.27 6.01
C THR A 367 -38.20 -16.59 5.07
N ILE A 368 -38.52 -16.87 3.81
CA ILE A 368 -37.55 -16.82 2.72
C ILE A 368 -37.56 -15.36 2.24
N ASP A 369 -36.63 -14.55 2.72
CA ASP A 369 -36.42 -13.22 2.13
C ASP A 369 -35.42 -13.34 0.97
N GLN A 370 -35.93 -13.82 -0.16
CA GLN A 370 -35.24 -13.92 -1.45
C GLN A 370 -35.01 -12.57 -2.14
N THR A 371 -35.34 -11.46 -1.49
CA THR A 371 -35.38 -10.12 -2.12
C THR A 371 -34.01 -9.58 -2.50
N TYR A 372 -32.92 -10.02 -1.88
CA TYR A 372 -31.58 -9.48 -2.16
C TYR A 372 -30.94 -9.97 -3.46
N PHE A 373 -31.41 -11.07 -4.05
CA PHE A 373 -30.83 -11.66 -5.28
C PHE A 373 -31.76 -11.60 -6.49
N ASN A 374 -33.01 -11.14 -6.32
CA ASN A 374 -34.06 -11.20 -7.35
C ASN A 374 -34.61 -9.81 -7.75
N GLN A 375 -33.78 -8.77 -7.79
CA GLN A 375 -34.15 -7.54 -8.49
C GLN A 375 -33.53 -7.57 -9.90
N LYS A 376 -34.38 -7.92 -10.87
CA LYS A 376 -34.12 -7.93 -12.31
C LYS A 376 -33.97 -6.52 -12.87
#